data_AF-A0AAD6JKM6-F1
#
_entry.id   AF-A0AAD6JKM6-F1
#
_cell.length_a   1.000
_cell.length_b   1.000
_cell.length_c   1.000
_cell.angle_alpha   90.00
_cell.angle_beta   90.00
_cell.angle_gamma   90.00
#
_symmetry.space_group_name_H-M   'P 1'
#
loop_
_entity.id
_entity.type
_entity.pdbx_description
1 polymer ?
#
loop_
_entity_poly.entity_id
_entity_poly.type
_entity_poly.pdbx_seq_one_letter_code
_entity_poly.pdbx_strand_id
1 'polypeptide(L)'
;MDMVIKEGNAKVTANMKLLYSIESTFILLSKLNVEGPLRMKEEYVEGILETPSIIEETVPEQLKGAFGQAVHVVQQLPFPIRDAFSSGLKIPLTSTFQRLFMISYLDDEILIVRDAAGVPEVLTRLDAPAPAMADPIAEYES
;
A
#
# COMPACT_ATOMS: atom_id res chain seq x y z
N MET A 1 1.44 9.14 -0.55
CA MET A 1 1.24 7.73 -0.97
C MET A 1 2.59 7.07 -0.84
N ASP A 2 2.62 5.86 -0.29
CA ASP A 2 3.82 5.07 -0.10
C ASP A 2 3.63 3.70 -0.77
N MET A 3 4.68 3.14 -1.36
CA MET A 3 4.66 1.85 -2.05
C MET A 3 5.90 1.05 -1.68
N VAL A 4 5.67 -0.18 -1.23
CA VAL A 4 6.74 -1.13 -0.90
C VAL A 4 6.54 -2.41 -1.69
N ILE A 5 7.62 -2.88 -2.32
CA ILE A 5 7.68 -4.16 -3.01
C ILE A 5 8.55 -5.11 -2.20
N LYS A 6 8.01 -6.28 -1.84
CA LYS A 6 8.74 -7.33 -1.13
C LYS A 6 8.25 -8.71 -1.54
N GLU A 7 9.18 -9.62 -1.85
CA GLU A 7 8.86 -11.04 -2.13
C GLU A 7 7.76 -11.21 -3.21
N GLY A 8 7.80 -10.40 -4.27
CA GLY A 8 6.80 -10.44 -5.34
C GLY A 8 5.41 -9.91 -4.96
N ASN A 9 5.28 -9.22 -3.83
CA ASN A 9 4.05 -8.54 -3.42
C ASN A 9 4.31 -7.03 -3.34
N ALA A 10 3.32 -6.24 -3.75
CA ALA A 10 3.30 -4.80 -3.56
C ALA A 10 2.25 -4.42 -2.53
N LYS A 11 2.63 -3.50 -1.63
CA LYS A 11 1.71 -2.83 -0.71
C LYS A 11 1.78 -1.34 -0.98
N VAL A 12 0.65 -0.79 -1.38
CA VAL A 12 0.46 0.65 -1.54
C VAL A 12 -0.36 1.16 -0.37
N THR A 13 0.08 2.25 0.25
CA THR A 13 -0.63 2.91 1.36
C THR A 13 -0.88 4.38 1.02
N ALA A 14 -2.14 4.79 1.08
CA ALA A 14 -2.60 6.14 0.80
C ALA A 14 -3.34 6.70 2.03
N ASN A 15 -2.71 7.67 2.70
CA ASN A 15 -3.36 8.43 3.76
C ASN A 15 -4.22 9.54 3.14
N MET A 16 -5.49 9.59 3.53
CA MET A 16 -6.49 10.52 3.02
C MET A 16 -6.99 11.38 4.18
N LYS A 17 -7.12 12.68 3.94
CA LYS A 17 -7.71 13.63 4.89
C LYS A 17 -8.93 14.27 4.25
N LEU A 18 -10.11 14.00 4.81
CA LEU A 18 -11.39 14.56 4.39
C LEU A 18 -11.85 15.62 5.39
N LEU A 19 -12.40 16.73 4.88
CA LEU A 19 -12.96 17.82 5.68
C LEU A 19 -12.01 18.38 6.75
N TYR A 20 -10.69 18.24 6.55
CA TYR A 20 -9.62 18.59 7.49
C TYR A 20 -9.65 17.86 8.85
N SER A 21 -10.69 17.09 9.15
CA SER A 21 -10.90 16.47 10.45
C SER A 21 -11.05 14.95 10.42
N ILE A 22 -11.24 14.35 9.25
CA ILE A 22 -11.35 12.90 9.10
C ILE A 22 -10.09 12.40 8.42
N GLU A 23 -9.34 11.54 9.09
CA GLU A 23 -8.19 10.84 8.52
C GLU A 23 -8.56 9.38 8.29
N SER A 24 -8.15 8.84 7.14
CA SER A 24 -8.41 7.46 6.78
C SER A 24 -7.25 6.94 5.94
N THR A 25 -6.91 5.67 6.14
CA THR A 25 -5.87 4.99 5.36
C THR A 25 -6.53 4.04 4.39
N PHE A 26 -6.14 4.13 3.13
CA PHE A 26 -6.43 3.10 2.14
C PHE A 26 -5.17 2.29 1.85
N ILE A 27 -5.28 0.97 1.93
CA ILE A 27 -4.20 0.03 1.63
C ILE A 27 -4.63 -0.82 0.44
N LEU A 28 -3.78 -0.89 -0.58
CA LEU A 28 -3.93 -1.80 -1.71
C LEU A 28 -2.83 -2.85 -1.67
N LEU A 29 -3.24 -4.11 -1.71
CA LEU A 29 -2.35 -5.27 -1.79
C LEU A 29 -2.41 -5.87 -3.19
N SER A 30 -1.24 -6.10 -3.77
CA SER A 30 -1.08 -6.64 -5.11
C SER A 30 0.07 -7.66 -5.19
N LYS A 31 0.00 -8.51 -6.22
CA LYS A 31 1.05 -9.47 -6.57
C LYS A 31 1.74 -9.03 -7.85
N LEU A 32 3.06 -9.13 -7.87
CA LEU A 32 3.92 -8.78 -8.99
C LEU A 32 4.53 -10.05 -9.57
N ASN A 33 4.30 -10.27 -10.86
CA ASN A 33 4.82 -11.40 -11.63
C ASN A 33 5.69 -10.87 -12.77
N VAL A 34 6.96 -11.28 -12.84
CA VAL A 34 7.87 -10.87 -13.91
C VAL A 34 7.67 -11.80 -15.12
N GLU A 35 7.25 -11.24 -16.25
CA GLU A 35 6.96 -11.96 -17.49
C GLU A 35 8.09 -11.73 -18.53
N GLY A 36 9.24 -12.35 -18.28
CA GLY A 36 10.44 -12.16 -19.11
C GLY A 36 11.25 -10.92 -18.69
N PRO A 37 12.25 -10.50 -19.48
CA PRO A 37 13.27 -9.55 -19.02
C PRO A 37 12.78 -8.10 -18.89
N LEU A 38 11.72 -7.73 -19.61
CA LEU A 38 11.28 -6.33 -19.74
C LEU A 38 9.82 -6.11 -19.35
N ARG A 39 9.12 -7.12 -18.84
CA ARG A 39 7.69 -7.02 -18.53
C ARG A 39 7.41 -7.50 -17.12
N MET A 40 6.53 -6.79 -16.45
CA MET A 40 6.03 -7.15 -15.13
C MET A 40 4.52 -6.96 -15.10
N LYS A 41 3.80 -7.97 -14.61
CA LYS A 41 2.36 -7.95 -14.40
C LYS A 41 2.06 -7.72 -12.93
N GLU A 42 1.16 -6.79 -12.63
CA GLU A 42 0.64 -6.57 -11.29
C GLU A 42 -0.84 -6.99 -11.24
N GLU A 43 -1.21 -7.81 -10.25
CA GLU A 43 -2.57 -8.28 -10.01
C GLU A 43 -3.05 -7.79 -8.65
N TYR A 44 -4.22 -7.14 -8.61
CA TYR A 44 -4.77 -6.64 -7.35
C TYR A 44 -5.46 -7.77 -6.59
N VAL A 45 -5.14 -7.88 -5.30
CA VAL A 45 -5.60 -8.98 -4.43
C VAL A 45 -6.66 -8.50 -3.46
N GLU A 46 -6.37 -7.43 -2.71
CA GLU A 46 -7.25 -6.92 -1.67
C GLU A 46 -7.08 -5.41 -1.51
N GLY A 47 -8.20 -4.70 -1.35
CA GLY A 47 -8.23 -3.32 -0.88
C GLY A 47 -8.73 -3.29 0.56
N ILE A 48 -8.09 -2.48 1.41
CA ILE A 48 -8.46 -2.31 2.80
C ILE A 48 -8.66 -0.82 3.04
N LEU A 49 -9.88 -0.43 3.43
CA LEU A 49 -10.17 0.90 3.94
C LEU A 49 -10.18 0.84 5.46
N GLU A 50 -9.16 1.40 6.10
CA GLU A 50 -9.08 1.46 7.55
C GLU A 50 -10.19 2.36 8.11
N THR A 51 -10.57 2.08 9.35
CA THR A 51 -11.55 2.87 10.08
C THR A 51 -11.14 4.33 10.10
N PRO A 52 -11.99 5.25 9.63
CA PRO A 52 -11.67 6.67 9.67
C PRO A 52 -11.57 7.15 11.12
N SER A 53 -10.50 7.88 11.43
CA SER A 53 -10.29 8.55 12.71
C SER A 53 -10.67 10.03 12.61
N ILE A 54 -11.28 10.57 13.66
CA ILE A 54 -11.68 11.98 13.71
C ILE A 54 -10.70 12.76 14.60
N ILE A 55 -10.16 13.86 14.07
CA ILE A 55 -9.35 14.82 14.82
C ILE A 55 -10.29 15.87 15.40
N GLU A 56 -10.74 15.66 16.64
CA GLU A 56 -11.75 16.49 17.32
C GLU A 56 -11.41 17.99 17.32
N GLU A 57 -10.13 18.34 17.43
CA GLU A 57 -9.64 19.73 17.46
C GLU A 57 -9.92 20.49 16.15
N THR A 58 -10.02 19.78 15.04
CA THR A 58 -10.19 20.36 13.70
C THR A 58 -11.62 20.20 13.16
N VAL A 59 -12.52 19.59 13.94
CA VAL A 59 -13.92 19.43 13.55
C VAL A 59 -14.61 20.80 13.53
N PRO A 60 -15.23 21.20 12.40
CA PRO A 60 -16.02 22.43 12.34
C PRO A 60 -17.12 22.42 13.41
N GLU A 61 -17.31 23.54 14.12
CA GLU A 61 -18.30 23.63 15.22
C GLU A 61 -19.71 23.21 14.79
N GLN A 62 -20.06 23.49 13.53
CA GLN A 62 -21.33 23.13 12.92
C GLN A 62 -21.57 21.61 12.83
N LEU A 63 -20.50 20.81 12.78
CA LEU A 63 -20.58 19.36 12.62
C LEU A 63 -20.35 18.60 13.94
N LYS A 64 -19.84 19.25 14.99
CA LYS A 64 -19.58 18.60 16.31
C LYS A 64 -20.81 17.87 16.85
N GLY A 65 -22.00 18.47 16.73
CA GLY A 65 -23.26 17.86 17.15
C GLY A 65 -23.65 16.62 16.33
N ALA A 66 -23.44 16.66 15.01
CA ALA A 66 -23.73 15.54 14.13
C ALA A 66 -22.75 14.37 14.33
N PHE A 67 -21.46 14.67 14.53
CA PHE A 67 -20.45 13.65 14.81
C PHE A 67 -20.68 12.96 16.16
N GLY A 68 -21.02 13.71 17.22
CA GLY A 68 -21.35 13.13 18.52
C GLY A 68 -22.53 12.16 18.47
N GLN A 69 -23.53 12.45 17.64
CA GLN A 69 -24.67 11.56 17.40
C GLN A 69 -24.28 10.32 16.58
N ALA A 70 -23.46 10.49 15.54
CA ALA A 70 -23.02 9.39 14.67
C ALA A 70 -22.18 8.35 15.44
N VAL A 71 -21.32 8.77 16.37
CA VAL A 71 -20.53 7.86 17.22
C VAL A 71 -21.45 6.93 18.03
N HIS A 72 -22.54 7.46 18.58
CA HIS A 72 -23.51 6.67 19.33
C HIS A 72 -24.25 5.65 18.44
N VAL A 73 -24.53 6.00 17.18
CA VAL A 73 -25.17 5.08 16.21
C VAL A 73 -24.23 3.93 15.84
N VAL A 74 -22.94 4.20 15.61
CA VAL A 74 -21.94 3.15 15.36
C VAL A 74 -21.84 2.20 16.57
N GLN A 75 -21.98 2.75 17.78
CA GLN A 75 -22.05 1.97 19.01
C GLN A 75 -23.35 1.16 19.19
N GLN A 76 -24.31 1.23 18.27
CA GLN A 76 -25.54 0.44 18.30
C GLN A 76 -25.65 -0.55 17.14
N LEU A 77 -24.68 -0.54 16.22
CA LEU A 77 -24.68 -1.47 15.10
C LEU A 77 -24.50 -2.93 15.60
N PRO A 78 -25.09 -3.91 14.90
CA PRO A 78 -24.83 -5.32 15.12
C PRO A 78 -23.34 -5.67 15.04
N PHE A 79 -22.90 -6.67 15.82
CA PHE A 79 -21.50 -7.09 15.92
C PHE A 79 -20.78 -7.23 14.56
N PRO A 80 -21.35 -7.88 13.53
CA PRO A 80 -20.64 -8.05 12.24
C PRO A 80 -20.31 -6.72 11.55
N ILE A 81 -21.18 -5.71 11.69
CA ILE A 81 -20.99 -4.40 11.06
C ILE A 81 -19.97 -3.58 11.85
N ARG A 82 -20.01 -3.66 13.19
CA ARG A 82 -18.99 -3.03 14.04
C ARG A 82 -17.61 -3.65 13.84
N ASP A 83 -17.55 -4.97 13.68
CA ASP A 83 -16.29 -5.68 13.47
C ASP A 83 -15.66 -5.28 12.13
N ALA A 84 -16.46 -5.23 11.05
CA ALA A 84 -16.02 -4.68 9.77
C ALA A 84 -15.61 -3.19 9.88
N PHE A 85 -16.32 -2.41 10.70
CA PHE A 85 -15.95 -1.01 10.94
C PHE A 85 -14.67 -0.89 11.76
N SER A 86 -14.38 -1.80 12.70
CA SER A 86 -13.22 -1.74 13.60
C SER A 86 -11.95 -2.37 13.01
N SER A 87 -12.11 -3.35 12.14
CA SER A 87 -11.01 -4.06 11.46
C SER A 87 -10.67 -3.49 10.09
N GLY A 88 -11.41 -2.47 9.65
CA GLY A 88 -11.33 -1.90 8.31
C GLY A 88 -12.16 -2.70 7.29
N LEU A 89 -12.73 -1.99 6.32
CA LEU A 89 -13.50 -2.60 5.25
C LEU A 89 -12.55 -3.26 4.25
N LYS A 90 -12.55 -4.58 4.21
CA LYS A 90 -11.80 -5.39 3.25
C LYS A 90 -12.64 -5.65 2.00
N ILE A 91 -12.05 -5.39 0.84
CA ILE A 91 -12.66 -5.53 -0.47
C ILE A 91 -11.79 -6.52 -1.26
N PRO A 92 -12.28 -7.75 -1.53
CA PRO A 92 -11.54 -8.69 -2.35
C PRO A 92 -11.49 -8.20 -3.80
N LEU A 93 -10.28 -8.15 -4.37
CA LEU A 93 -10.02 -7.68 -5.75
C LEU A 93 -9.46 -8.77 -6.66
N THR A 94 -9.19 -9.97 -6.11
CA THR A 94 -8.63 -11.12 -6.82
C THR A 94 -9.35 -11.35 -8.15
N SER A 95 -8.57 -11.53 -9.22
CA SER A 95 -9.04 -11.79 -10.58
C SER A 95 -9.91 -10.68 -11.21
N THR A 96 -10.01 -9.51 -10.58
CA THR A 96 -10.83 -8.41 -11.09
C THR A 96 -9.99 -7.40 -11.87
N PHE A 97 -8.81 -7.06 -11.34
CA PHE A 97 -7.97 -6.00 -11.90
C PHE A 97 -6.52 -6.46 -12.02
N GLN A 98 -5.89 -6.15 -13.15
CA GLN A 98 -4.47 -6.32 -13.39
C GLN A 98 -3.94 -5.17 -14.25
N ARG A 99 -2.66 -4.87 -14.15
CA ARG A 99 -1.96 -3.96 -15.06
C ARG A 99 -0.59 -4.49 -15.46
N LEU A 100 -0.11 -4.04 -16.62
CA LEU A 100 1.19 -4.40 -17.16
C LEU A 100 2.14 -3.20 -17.05
N PHE A 101 3.37 -3.49 -16.67
CA PHE A 101 4.48 -2.55 -16.65
C PHE A 101 5.59 -3.00 -17.58
N MET A 102 6.28 -2.02 -18.15
CA MET A 102 7.55 -2.22 -18.83
C MET A 102 8.70 -1.90 -17.86
N ILE A 103 9.63 -2.82 -17.69
CA ILE A 103 10.89 -2.56 -16.98
C ILE A 103 11.81 -1.85 -17.97
N SER A 104 12.15 -0.60 -17.66
CA SER A 104 13.00 0.24 -18.53
C SER A 104 14.44 0.37 -18.03
N TYR A 105 14.67 0.13 -16.74
CA TYR A 105 15.99 0.11 -16.12
C TYR A 105 15.94 -0.70 -14.81
N LEU A 106 16.98 -1.45 -14.51
CA LEU A 106 17.13 -2.20 -13.26
C LEU A 106 18.63 -2.35 -12.95
N ASP A 107 19.04 -1.90 -11.77
CA ASP A 107 20.35 -2.17 -11.16
C ASP A 107 20.21 -2.53 -9.67
N ASP A 108 21.31 -2.51 -8.93
CA ASP A 108 21.35 -2.89 -7.51
C ASP A 108 20.63 -1.91 -6.56
N GLU A 109 20.34 -0.69 -7.01
CA GLU A 109 19.81 0.42 -6.21
C GLU A 109 18.44 0.91 -6.70
N ILE A 110 18.21 0.91 -8.01
CA ILE A 110 17.09 1.57 -8.68
C ILE A 110 16.40 0.63 -9.67
N LEU A 111 15.08 0.64 -9.64
CA LEU A 111 14.19 0.05 -10.64
C LEU A 111 13.36 1.17 -11.28
N ILE A 112 13.38 1.28 -12.61
CA ILE A 112 12.51 2.20 -13.35
C ILE A 112 11.50 1.41 -14.18
N VAL A 113 10.23 1.52 -13.80
CA VAL A 113 9.11 0.93 -14.54
C VAL A 113 8.36 2.00 -15.31
N ARG A 114 7.66 1.60 -16.36
CA ARG A 114 6.78 2.47 -17.14
C ARG A 114 5.40 1.84 -17.25
N ASP A 115 4.38 2.67 -17.14
CA ASP A 115 3.01 2.26 -17.39
C ASP A 115 2.69 2.15 -18.89
N ALA A 116 1.45 1.80 -19.22
CA ALA A 116 0.99 1.67 -20.61
C ALA A 116 0.99 3.01 -21.39
N ALA A 117 1.00 4.15 -20.70
CA ALA A 117 1.16 5.48 -21.30
C ALA A 117 2.63 5.90 -21.42
N GLY A 118 3.56 5.07 -20.95
CA GLY A 118 5.01 5.33 -20.98
C GLY A 118 5.51 6.21 -19.82
N VAL A 119 4.65 6.55 -18.85
CA VAL A 119 4.99 7.39 -17.70
C VAL A 119 5.94 6.60 -16.79
N PRO A 120 7.14 7.13 -16.48
CA PRO A 120 8.11 6.44 -15.65
C PRO A 120 7.80 6.58 -14.16
N GLU A 121 8.03 5.50 -13.42
CA GLU A 121 8.05 5.45 -11.96
C GLU A 121 9.40 4.89 -11.51
N VAL A 122 10.03 5.59 -10.56
CA VAL A 122 11.38 5.27 -10.06
C VAL A 122 11.24 4.72 -8.65
N LEU A 123 11.68 3.48 -8.48
CA LEU A 123 11.69 2.76 -7.21
C LEU A 123 13.13 2.64 -6.75
N THR A 124 13.37 2.90 -5.46
CA THR A 124 14.67 2.74 -4.84
C THR A 124 14.63 1.58 -3.87
N ARG A 125 15.77 0.93 -3.69
CA ARG A 125 15.91 -0.14 -2.71
C ARG A 125 15.70 0.42 -1.30
N LEU A 126 14.79 -0.17 -0.55
CA LEU A 126 14.66 0.09 0.89
C LEU A 126 15.94 -0.44 1.56
N ASP A 127 16.64 0.40 2.33
CA ASP A 127 17.93 0.08 2.98
C ASP A 127 17.95 -1.36 3.52
N ALA A 128 18.64 -2.25 2.81
CA ALA A 128 18.86 -3.61 3.27
C ALA A 128 19.99 -3.58 4.31
N PRO A 129 19.93 -4.38 5.39
CA PRO A 129 21.09 -4.56 6.25
C PRO A 129 22.29 -4.95 5.38
N ALA A 130 23.46 -4.39 5.72
CA ALA A 130 24.70 -4.60 4.98
C ALA A 130 24.87 -6.08 4.63
N PRO A 131 25.27 -6.42 3.38
CA PRO A 131 25.52 -7.80 3.02
C PRO A 131 26.51 -8.39 4.05
N ALA A 132 26.23 -9.60 4.54
CA ALA A 132 27.20 -10.33 5.33
C ALA A 132 28.50 -10.32 4.53
N MET A 133 29.56 -9.74 5.12
CA MET A 133 30.85 -9.60 4.47
C MET A 133 31.19 -10.94 3.82
N ALA A 134 31.44 -10.91 2.51
CA ALA A 134 31.87 -12.09 1.77
C ALA A 134 32.99 -12.77 2.55
N ASP A 135 32.85 -14.07 2.81
CA ASP A 135 33.94 -14.85 3.39
C ASP A 135 35.21 -14.59 2.55
N PRO A 136 36.35 -14.28 3.19
CA PRO A 136 37.56 -13.94 2.45
C PRO A 136 37.91 -15.14 1.57
N ILE A 137 38.03 -14.85 0.27
CA ILE A 137 38.53 -15.78 -0.74
C ILE A 137 39.84 -16.35 -0.21
N ALA A 138 39.86 -17.63 0.14
CA ALA A 138 41.08 -18.33 0.46
C ALA A 138 41.97 -18.30 -0.80
N GLU A 139 43.06 -17.55 -0.71
CA GLU A 139 44.15 -17.58 -1.67
C GLU A 139 44.59 -19.05 -1.84
N TYR A 140 44.34 -19.61 -3.02
CA TYR A 140 44.97 -20.86 -3.42
C TYR A 140 46.40 -20.53 -3.84
N GLU A 141 47.37 -20.73 -2.94
CA GLU A 141 48.76 -20.96 -3.32
C GLU A 141 48.91 -22.41 -3.82
N SER A 142 49.27 -22.60 -5.09
CA SER A 142 50.10 -23.70 -5.62
C SER A 142 50.37 -23.50 -7.11
#